data_AF-A0A372DLJ9-F1
#
_entry.id   AF-A0A372DLJ9-F1
#
_cell.length_a   1.000
_cell.length_b   1.000
_cell.length_c   1.000
_cell.angle_alpha   90.00
_cell.angle_beta   90.00
_cell.angle_gamma   90.00
#
_symmetry.space_group_name_H-M   'P 1'
#
loop_
_entity.id
_entity.type
_entity.pdbx_description
1 polymer ?
#
loop_
_entity_poly.entity_id
_entity_poly.type
_entity_poly.pdbx_seq_one_letter_code
_entity_poly.pdbx_strand_id
1 'polypeptide(L)' 'MKLHADLRQHVVIDIKLTWMDSPMPGMQRRKLDRDGEEAARATSIICYGPDSPLASYTHSGSA' A
#
# COMPACT_ATOMS: atom_id res chain seq x y z
N MET A 1 3.02 -10.59 5.82
CA MET A 1 4.24 -10.06 5.19
C MET A 1 4.80 -8.96 6.09
N LYS A 2 6.13 -8.80 6.18
CA LYS A 2 6.76 -7.69 6.89
C LYS A 2 7.64 -6.85 5.95
N LEU A 3 7.42 -5.55 5.91
CA LEU A 3 8.19 -4.56 5.15
C LEU A 3 8.33 -3.30 6.01
N HIS A 4 9.55 -2.89 6.34
CA HIS A 4 9.81 -1.73 7.21
C HIS A 4 8.89 -1.70 8.45
N ALA A 5 8.68 -2.88 9.06
CA ALA A 5 7.62 -3.08 10.05
C ALA A 5 8.01 -2.65 11.48
N ASP A 6 9.31 -2.51 11.79
CA ASP A 6 9.77 -2.05 13.10
C ASP A 6 9.67 -0.52 13.18
N LEU A 7 8.70 -0.04 13.95
CA LEU A 7 8.43 1.39 14.13
C LEU A 7 9.52 2.13 14.93
N ARG A 8 10.48 1.42 15.52
CA ARG A 8 11.63 2.02 16.20
C ARG A 8 12.78 2.31 15.23
N GLN A 9 12.72 1.79 14.01
CA GLN A 9 13.74 1.98 13.00
C GLN A 9 13.38 3.17 12.09
N HIS A 10 14.30 4.10 11.93
CA HIS A 10 14.17 5.15 10.92
C HIS A 10 14.40 4.58 9.52
N VAL A 11 13.52 4.90 8.57
CA VAL A 11 13.59 4.44 7.18
C VAL A 11 13.41 5.63 6.24
N VAL A 12 14.29 5.72 5.24
CA VAL A 12 14.17 6.68 4.13
C VAL A 12 13.97 5.89 2.85
N ILE A 13 12.95 6.24 2.06
CA ILE A 13 12.59 5.54 0.83
C ILE A 13 12.68 6.51 -0.34
N ASP A 14 13.44 6.15 -1.38
CA ASP A 14 13.55 6.92 -2.62
C ASP A 14 12.29 6.73 -3.49
N ILE A 15 11.87 7.80 -4.16
CA ILE A 15 10.79 7.83 -5.15
C ILE A 15 11.04 6.93 -6.38
N LYS A 16 12.25 6.42 -6.57
CA LYS A 16 12.60 5.46 -7.63
C LYS A 16 12.05 4.05 -7.41
N LEU A 17 11.33 3.80 -6.32
CA LEU A 17 10.69 2.52 -6.05
C LEU A 17 9.88 2.04 -7.26
N THR A 18 10.03 0.78 -7.66
CA THR A 18 9.32 0.23 -8.81
C THR A 18 7.83 0.16 -8.52
N TRP A 19 7.01 0.60 -9.50
CA TRP A 19 5.57 0.36 -9.45
C TRP A 19 5.27 -1.13 -9.57
N MET A 20 4.36 -1.62 -8.76
CA MET A 20 3.88 -2.99 -8.81
C MET A 20 2.38 -2.99 -9.03
N ASP A 21 1.86 -4.01 -9.70
CA ASP A 21 0.42 -4.13 -9.87
C ASP A 21 -0.28 -4.31 -8.51
N SER A 22 -1.41 -3.63 -8.37
CA SER A 22 -2.33 -3.81 -7.25
C SER A 22 -3.24 -5.02 -7.52
N PRO A 23 -3.74 -5.70 -6.48
CA PRO A 23 -4.83 -6.67 -6.65
C PRO A 23 -6.09 -6.06 -7.27
N MET A 24 -6.29 -4.74 -7.11
CA MET A 24 -7.34 -4.00 -7.81
C MET A 24 -6.91 -3.71 -9.25
N PRO A 25 -7.66 -4.17 -10.27
CA PRO A 25 -7.32 -3.93 -11.67
C PRO A 25 -7.22 -2.44 -12.01
N GLY A 26 -6.28 -2.09 -12.90
CA GLY A 26 -6.06 -0.70 -13.35
C GLY A 26 -5.25 0.17 -12.37
N MET A 27 -4.90 -0.37 -11.19
CA MET A 27 -4.15 0.36 -10.17
C MET A 27 -2.76 -0.22 -9.99
N GLN A 28 -1.81 0.68 -9.70
CA GLN A 28 -0.45 0.32 -9.32
C GLN A 28 -0.12 0.85 -7.94
N ARG A 29 0.85 0.23 -7.27
CA ARG A 29 1.25 0.57 -5.92
C ARG A 29 2.76 0.54 -5.71
N ARG A 30 3.22 1.37 -4.78
CA ARG A 30 4.54 1.32 -4.16
C ARG A 30 4.34 1.08 -2.67
N LYS A 31 4.77 -0.07 -2.18
CA LYS A 31 4.62 -0.46 -0.75
C LYS A 31 5.72 0.24 0.06
N LEU A 32 5.34 1.00 1.09
CA LEU A 32 6.27 1.74 1.94
C LEU A 32 6.50 1.04 3.28
N ASP A 33 5.43 0.63 3.95
CA ASP A 33 5.48 -0.25 5.13
C ASP A 33 4.37 -1.30 5.07
N ARG A 34 4.58 -2.43 5.75
CA ARG A 34 3.56 -3.43 5.99
C ARG A 34 3.90 -4.29 7.22
N ASP A 35 2.90 -4.52 8.06
CA ASP A 35 3.00 -5.46 9.18
C ASP A 35 1.76 -6.35 9.26
N GLY A 36 1.82 -7.49 8.57
CA GLY A 36 0.74 -8.49 8.50
C GLY A 36 0.31 -8.85 7.07
N GLU A 37 -0.78 -9.61 6.97
CA GLU A 37 -1.39 -10.05 5.70
C GLU A 37 -2.61 -9.19 5.33
N GLU A 38 -3.82 -9.74 5.14
CA GLU A 38 -4.94 -9.06 4.47
C GLU A 38 -5.55 -7.89 5.26
N ALA A 39 -5.70 -8.06 6.58
CA ALA A 39 -6.12 -7.01 7.52
C ALA A 39 -4.93 -6.52 8.36
N ALA A 40 -4.02 -5.78 7.72
CA ALA A 40 -2.74 -5.38 8.29
C ALA A 40 -2.49 -3.88 8.14
N ARG A 41 -1.66 -3.32 9.04
CA ARG A 41 -1.12 -1.98 8.87
C ARG A 41 -0.31 -1.94 7.58
N ALA A 42 -0.59 -0.96 6.74
CA ALA A 42 0.15 -0.73 5.52
C ALA A 42 0.11 0.74 5.11
N THR A 43 1.25 1.27 4.73
CA THR A 43 1.39 2.54 4.02
C THR A 43 1.86 2.25 2.60
N SER A 44 1.19 2.84 1.61
CA SER A 44 1.51 2.67 0.20
C SER A 44 1.16 3.92 -0.58
N ILE A 45 1.90 4.19 -1.66
CA ILE A 45 1.49 5.14 -2.69
C ILE A 45 0.70 4.37 -3.74
N ILE A 46 -0.49 4.84 -4.08
CA ILE A 46 -1.37 4.23 -5.09
C ILE A 46 -1.49 5.16 -6.30
N CYS A 47 -1.34 4.60 -7.50
CA CYS A 47 -1.63 5.26 -8.75
C CYS A 47 -2.88 4.63 -9.36
N TYR A 48 -3.89 5.44 -9.65
CA TYR A 48 -5.10 5.04 -10.35
C TYR A 48 -4.88 5.30 -11.84
N GLY A 49 -4.94 4.25 -12.65
CA GLY A 49 -4.98 4.40 -14.10
C GLY A 49 -6.30 5.01 -14.57
N PRO A 50 -6.39 5.43 -15.84
CA PRO A 50 -7.65 5.86 -16.45
C PRO A 50 -8.76 4.84 -16.22
N ASP A 51 -9.97 5.33 -15.94
CA ASP A 51 -11.18 4.51 -15.74
C ASP A 51 -11.09 3.44 -14.63
N SER A 52 -10.10 3.57 -13.72
CA SER A 52 -9.95 2.62 -12.61
C SER A 52 -11.18 2.63 -11.71
N PRO A 53 -11.75 1.45 -11.38
CA PRO A 53 -12.96 1.39 -10.58
C PRO A 53 -12.68 1.80 -9.14
N LEU A 54 -13.45 2.77 -8.62
CA LEU A 54 -13.54 3.01 -7.19
C LEU A 54 -14.47 1.94 -6.61
N ALA A 55 -13.91 0.82 -6.18
CA ALA A 55 -14.69 -0.19 -5.46
C ALA A 55 -15.16 0.39 -4.12
N SER A 56 -16.43 0.18 -3.78
CA SER A 56 -16.90 0.44 -2.42
C SER A 56 -16.19 -0.52 -1.46
N TYR A 57 -15.54 0.02 -0.43
CA TYR A 57 -14.93 -0.78 0.63
C TYR A 57 -15.15 -0.14 1.99
N THR A 58 -15.24 -0.97 3.01
CA THR A 58 -15.40 -0.54 4.40
C THR A 58 -14.04 -0.42 5.05
N HIS A 59 -13.75 0.73 5.66
CA HIS A 59 -12.56 0.89 6.50
C HIS A 59 -12.81 0.28 7.89
N SER A 60 -12.55 -1.02 8.04
CA SER A 60 -12.73 -1.72 9.32
C SER A 60 -11.70 -1.35 10.41
N GLY A 61 -10.69 -0.54 10.08
CA GLY A 61 -9.59 -0.16 10.97
C GLY A 61 -9.44 1.34 11.23
N SER A 62 -10.41 2.16 10.84
CA SER A 62 -10.41 3.60 11.08
C SER A 62 -11.29 3.93 12.29
N ALA A 63 -10.68 3.94 13.48
CA ALA A 63 -11.20 4.64 14.64
C ALA A 63 -10.26 5.81 14.94
#